data_AF-A0AAP0BN22-F1
#
_entry.id   AF-A0AAP0BN22-F1
#
_cell.length_a   1.000
_cell.length_b   1.000
_cell.length_c   1.000
_cell.angle_alpha   90.00
_cell.angle_beta   90.00
_cell.angle_gamma   90.00
#
_symmetry.space_group_name_H-M   'P 1'
#
loop_
_entity.id
_entity.type
_entity.pdbx_description
1 polymer ?
#
loop_
_entity_poly.entity_id
_entity_poly.type
_entity_poly.pdbx_seq_one_letter_code
_entity_poly.pdbx_strand_id
1 'polypeptide(L)'
;MTSIASSSSSSSLVIFLSVISLLATTAAAFKPILVICSGNNHSIPSPFASNLGRSLANLIATTPNSPTHLFTNHYGTDSTPDMVYGIAECRKDASPAMCADCLTEAADAGYNGTCAGRKSATIRYDYCLLRYADYLFYSSPSNFSFVYEFKPESAISPANFKTRVGKMLDELVVATAVGDSPGLFAVAKTTYAQISVPSKEMYGLAWCTMLEPQECYNCLNQGLQGYRKCCSVQIGGLVATASCVLAYDDQPLFNLSLLQIEAPPPGSGEGIVTETDPGSGKTNIFLIIATAILGTLTVVIFCVIVIQRRKRRTSNVGVDEDMGTAHESLRLPFASLKAATNSFSNENKLGEGRFGPAYKGVLDDGRQIMVNRLTKCSEKGLSGMRREVDLVAQLQHINLVKLFGYCVQNKEQLLVYEYLPNASLDEHLFDSAMREKLDWKKRHTIIKGIARGLVYLHNHSRLKIIHRDLNAKNILLDDNMIPKISDFGLAKLVGRSESQLNTKLIAGTFGYMSPEYATRGHFSTKSDVFSYGMVVLEVITGRRNCSFVQFGDSLNLQTYVWQKWNGGEGEEVIDEGLRGQYQMEEVMRCLNIGLPLSSGYSGRTAEHVYSDAFLELRH
;
A
#
# COMPACT_ATOMS: atom_id res chain seq x y z
N MET A 1 -58.17 44.42 -37.28
CA MET A 1 -57.61 44.85 -35.98
C MET A 1 -58.37 44.09 -34.90
N THR A 2 -57.83 42.96 -34.44
CA THR A 2 -56.98 42.81 -33.21
C THR A 2 -57.85 42.80 -31.96
N SER A 3 -57.69 41.92 -30.98
CA SER A 3 -56.88 40.72 -30.83
C SER A 3 -57.44 39.97 -29.62
N ILE A 4 -57.66 38.67 -29.75
CA ILE A 4 -57.83 37.75 -28.62
C ILE A 4 -56.44 37.18 -28.32
N ALA A 5 -56.00 37.22 -27.06
CA ALA A 5 -55.50 36.05 -26.31
C ALA A 5 -54.54 36.42 -25.17
N SER A 6 -54.63 35.59 -24.13
CA SER A 6 -53.60 35.19 -23.18
C SER A 6 -53.43 36.00 -21.88
N SER A 7 -53.95 35.44 -20.79
CA SER A 7 -53.52 35.80 -19.42
C SER A 7 -53.64 34.62 -18.43
N SER A 8 -53.40 33.38 -18.85
CA SER A 8 -53.43 32.22 -17.93
C SER A 8 -52.30 31.19 -18.07
N SER A 9 -51.26 31.43 -18.90
CA SER A 9 -50.17 30.45 -19.06
C SER A 9 -48.96 30.67 -18.15
N SER A 10 -48.84 31.83 -17.49
CA SER A 10 -47.60 32.20 -16.78
C SER A 10 -47.49 31.57 -15.39
N SER A 11 -48.60 31.48 -14.64
CA SER A 11 -48.57 30.94 -13.26
C SER A 11 -48.41 29.41 -13.22
N SER A 12 -49.00 28.71 -14.20
CA SER A 12 -48.89 27.25 -14.31
C SER A 12 -47.49 26.80 -14.75
N LEU A 13 -46.80 27.60 -15.56
CA LEU A 13 -45.43 27.30 -16.04
C LEU A 13 -44.39 27.45 -14.92
N VAL A 14 -44.55 28.45 -14.04
CA VAL A 14 -43.64 28.69 -12.91
C VAL A 14 -43.82 27.61 -11.85
N ILE A 15 -45.06 27.16 -11.60
CA ILE A 15 -45.33 26.05 -10.70
C ILE A 15 -44.77 24.74 -11.30
N PHE A 16 -44.93 24.49 -12.60
CA PHE A 16 -44.35 23.30 -13.26
C PHE A 16 -42.82 23.29 -13.22
N LEU A 17 -42.15 24.43 -13.42
CA LEU A 17 -40.69 24.54 -13.33
C LEU A 17 -40.19 24.37 -11.88
N SER A 18 -40.94 24.88 -10.89
CA SER A 18 -40.61 24.67 -9.47
C SER A 18 -40.81 23.22 -9.01
N VAL A 19 -41.80 22.52 -9.56
CA VAL A 19 -42.07 21.10 -9.26
C VAL A 19 -41.10 20.17 -9.99
N ILE A 20 -40.65 20.52 -11.20
CA ILE A 20 -39.55 19.80 -11.89
C ILE A 20 -38.22 20.00 -11.17
N SER A 21 -37.99 21.17 -10.56
CA SER A 21 -36.80 21.39 -9.71
C SER A 21 -36.88 20.69 -8.35
N LEU A 22 -38.07 20.27 -7.89
CA LEU A 22 -38.26 19.44 -6.68
C LEU A 22 -38.38 17.93 -6.96
N LEU A 23 -38.61 17.53 -8.21
CA LEU A 23 -38.68 16.13 -8.65
C LEU A 23 -37.43 15.65 -9.39
N ALA A 24 -36.44 16.51 -9.59
CA ALA A 24 -35.06 16.05 -9.76
C ALA A 24 -34.58 15.53 -8.40
N THR A 25 -35.05 14.35 -7.99
CA THR A 25 -34.22 13.48 -7.17
C THR A 25 -32.97 13.27 -7.99
N THR A 26 -31.92 14.04 -7.71
CA THR A 26 -30.59 13.70 -8.15
C THR A 26 -30.39 12.27 -7.66
N ALA A 27 -30.43 11.30 -8.57
CA ALA A 27 -29.83 10.01 -8.29
C ALA A 27 -28.44 10.35 -7.75
N ALA A 28 -28.16 9.97 -6.50
CA ALA A 28 -26.87 10.26 -5.92
C ALA A 28 -25.84 9.64 -6.87
N ALA A 29 -25.13 10.48 -7.62
CA ALA A 29 -24.13 10.01 -8.57
C ALA A 29 -23.12 9.20 -7.76
N PHE A 30 -22.90 7.94 -8.14
CA PHE A 30 -21.88 7.14 -7.49
C PHE A 30 -20.55 7.91 -7.60
N LYS A 31 -19.87 8.13 -6.47
CA LYS A 31 -18.55 8.76 -6.48
C LYS A 31 -17.50 7.67 -6.65
N PRO A 32 -16.61 7.75 -7.65
CA PRO A 32 -15.60 6.72 -7.83
C PRO A 32 -14.58 6.77 -6.71
N ILE A 33 -14.31 5.61 -6.10
CA ILE A 33 -13.22 5.44 -5.13
C ILE A 33 -11.87 5.51 -5.87
N LEU A 34 -11.80 4.88 -7.05
CA LEU A 34 -10.56 4.75 -7.81
C LEU A 34 -10.86 4.67 -9.30
N VAL A 35 -10.18 5.51 -10.09
CA VAL A 35 -10.18 5.47 -11.55
C VAL A 35 -8.73 5.45 -12.03
N ILE A 36 -8.31 4.35 -12.65
CA ILE A 36 -6.99 4.20 -13.26
C ILE A 36 -7.20 3.93 -14.74
N CYS A 37 -6.79 4.88 -15.58
CA CYS A 37 -6.78 4.71 -17.03
C CYS A 37 -5.34 4.49 -17.51
N SER A 38 -5.08 3.40 -18.23
CA SER A 38 -3.72 3.01 -18.66
C SER A 38 -3.72 2.33 -20.02
N GLY A 39 -2.56 1.85 -20.46
CA GLY A 39 -2.39 1.21 -21.77
C GLY A 39 -2.29 2.19 -22.93
N ASN A 40 -2.15 1.63 -24.13
CA ASN A 40 -2.08 2.41 -25.37
C ASN A 40 -3.41 3.09 -25.66
N ASN A 41 -3.37 4.15 -26.47
CA ASN A 41 -4.59 4.81 -26.95
C ASN A 41 -5.21 3.99 -28.09
N HIS A 42 -6.53 4.09 -28.24
CA HIS A 42 -7.26 3.65 -29.42
C HIS A 42 -8.20 4.75 -29.91
N SER A 43 -8.47 4.78 -31.21
CA SER A 43 -9.46 5.69 -31.78
C SER A 43 -10.88 5.18 -31.53
N ILE A 44 -11.86 6.09 -31.55
CA ILE A 44 -13.29 5.78 -31.57
C ILE A 44 -13.83 6.40 -32.87
N PRO A 45 -14.24 5.61 -33.88
CA PRO A 45 -14.40 4.15 -33.88
C PRO A 45 -13.10 3.36 -34.16
N SER A 46 -12.99 2.15 -33.61
CA SER A 46 -11.94 1.14 -33.93
C SER A 46 -12.45 -0.28 -33.63
N PRO A 47 -11.81 -1.35 -34.14
CA PRO A 47 -12.22 -2.72 -33.82
C PRO A 47 -12.08 -3.02 -32.32
N PHE A 48 -11.01 -2.54 -31.67
CA PHE A 48 -10.89 -2.56 -30.20
C PHE A 48 -12.09 -1.89 -29.51
N ALA A 49 -12.50 -0.69 -29.93
CA ALA A 49 -13.64 0.00 -29.33
C ALA A 49 -14.95 -0.82 -29.48
N SER A 50 -15.17 -1.47 -30.62
CA SER A 50 -16.33 -2.36 -30.81
C SER A 50 -16.26 -3.60 -29.90
N ASN A 51 -15.08 -4.20 -29.74
CA ASN A 51 -14.86 -5.32 -28.82
C ASN A 51 -15.07 -4.90 -27.36
N LEU A 52 -14.61 -3.70 -26.99
CA LEU A 52 -14.78 -3.15 -25.65
C LEU A 52 -16.26 -2.90 -25.36
N GLY A 53 -17.00 -2.26 -26.26
CA GLY A 53 -18.44 -2.04 -26.08
C GLY A 53 -19.22 -3.35 -25.87
N ARG A 54 -18.88 -4.41 -26.61
CA ARG A 54 -19.46 -5.75 -26.42
C ARG A 54 -19.07 -6.38 -25.08
N SER A 55 -17.79 -6.29 -24.70
CA SER A 55 -17.29 -6.76 -23.41
C SER A 55 -18.04 -6.09 -22.26
N LEU A 56 -18.11 -4.77 -22.25
CA LEU A 56 -18.76 -3.99 -21.20
C LEU A 56 -20.26 -4.30 -21.09
N ALA A 57 -20.99 -4.33 -22.21
CA ALA A 57 -22.42 -4.67 -22.21
C ALA A 57 -22.69 -6.07 -21.62
N ASN A 58 -21.83 -7.05 -21.93
CA ASN A 58 -21.96 -8.39 -21.41
C ASN A 58 -21.59 -8.49 -19.92
N LEU A 59 -20.55 -7.77 -19.47
CA LEU A 59 -20.21 -7.68 -18.04
C LEU A 59 -21.36 -7.10 -17.22
N ILE A 60 -21.99 -6.01 -17.66
CA ILE A 60 -23.12 -5.36 -16.98
C ILE A 60 -24.32 -6.31 -16.88
N ALA A 61 -24.63 -7.03 -17.97
CA ALA A 61 -25.80 -7.92 -18.00
C ALA A 61 -25.63 -9.19 -17.16
N THR A 62 -24.41 -9.73 -17.07
CA THR A 62 -24.16 -11.05 -16.46
C THR A 62 -23.73 -10.98 -14.99
N THR A 63 -22.91 -10.00 -14.60
CA THR A 63 -22.35 -9.92 -13.23
C THR A 63 -23.41 -9.85 -12.12
N PRO A 64 -24.48 -9.03 -12.24
CA PRO A 64 -25.49 -8.90 -11.18
C PRO A 64 -26.24 -10.19 -10.84
N ASN A 65 -26.31 -11.12 -11.80
CA ASN A 65 -27.02 -12.38 -11.68
C ASN A 65 -26.07 -13.57 -11.43
N SER A 66 -24.76 -13.32 -11.37
CA SER A 66 -23.77 -14.36 -11.09
C SER A 66 -23.86 -14.79 -9.63
N PRO A 67 -23.88 -16.10 -9.30
CA PRO A 67 -23.85 -16.58 -7.91
C PRO A 67 -22.64 -16.10 -7.11
N THR A 68 -21.58 -15.68 -7.80
CA THR A 68 -20.33 -15.17 -7.20
C THR A 68 -20.25 -13.65 -7.18
N HIS A 69 -21.26 -12.95 -7.71
CA HIS A 69 -21.24 -11.50 -7.99
C HIS A 69 -20.04 -11.07 -8.84
N LEU A 70 -19.52 -12.00 -9.65
CA LEU A 70 -18.31 -11.84 -10.45
C LEU A 70 -18.51 -12.45 -11.82
N PHE A 71 -17.95 -11.80 -12.84
CA PHE A 71 -17.94 -12.33 -14.19
C PHE A 71 -16.72 -11.83 -14.99
N THR A 72 -16.17 -12.69 -15.83
CA THR A 72 -15.04 -12.40 -16.73
C THR A 72 -15.41 -12.73 -18.17
N ASN A 73 -14.99 -11.91 -19.13
CA ASN A 73 -15.19 -12.19 -20.55
C ASN A 73 -14.02 -11.74 -21.41
N HIS A 74 -13.96 -12.20 -22.66
CA HIS A 74 -12.96 -11.76 -23.60
C HIS A 74 -13.55 -11.67 -25.02
N TYR A 75 -13.10 -10.67 -25.78
CA TYR A 75 -13.57 -10.41 -27.15
C TYR A 75 -12.39 -10.07 -28.06
N GLY A 76 -12.35 -10.70 -29.23
CA GLY A 76 -11.25 -10.58 -30.21
C GLY A 76 -10.70 -11.95 -30.59
N THR A 77 -9.72 -11.97 -31.49
CA THR A 77 -8.95 -13.18 -31.84
C THR A 77 -7.55 -13.07 -31.23
N ASP A 78 -7.01 -14.20 -30.72
CA ASP A 78 -5.80 -14.32 -29.90
C ASP A 78 -4.46 -13.91 -30.57
N SER A 79 -4.50 -13.04 -31.58
CA SER A 79 -3.37 -12.59 -32.37
C SER A 79 -3.53 -11.17 -32.93
N THR A 80 -4.52 -10.40 -32.46
CA THR A 80 -4.82 -9.04 -32.95
C THR A 80 -4.65 -7.97 -31.85
N PRO A 81 -4.27 -6.72 -32.20
CA PRO A 81 -4.19 -5.60 -31.25
C PRO A 81 -5.56 -5.13 -30.72
N ASP A 82 -6.64 -5.83 -31.09
CA ASP A 82 -8.03 -5.50 -30.79
C ASP A 82 -8.64 -6.39 -29.70
N MET A 83 -7.84 -7.27 -29.10
CA MET A 83 -8.26 -8.16 -28.01
C MET A 83 -8.66 -7.35 -26.77
N VAL A 84 -9.75 -7.74 -26.12
CA VAL A 84 -10.23 -7.16 -24.86
C VAL A 84 -10.45 -8.28 -23.85
N TYR A 85 -9.85 -8.15 -22.68
CA TYR A 85 -10.14 -8.94 -21.48
C TYR A 85 -10.86 -8.07 -20.48
N GLY A 86 -11.99 -8.54 -19.95
CA GLY A 86 -12.86 -7.79 -19.07
C GLY A 86 -13.23 -8.59 -17.82
N ILE A 87 -13.30 -7.92 -16.68
CA ILE A 87 -13.82 -8.47 -15.42
C ILE A 87 -14.68 -7.42 -14.73
N ALA A 88 -15.81 -7.87 -14.18
CA ALA A 88 -16.66 -7.09 -13.31
C ALA A 88 -16.94 -7.87 -12.02
N GLU A 89 -16.90 -7.16 -10.90
CA GLU A 89 -17.15 -7.71 -9.57
C GLU A 89 -18.06 -6.76 -8.80
N CYS A 90 -19.03 -7.31 -8.08
CA CYS A 90 -19.91 -6.57 -7.21
C CYS A 90 -19.75 -7.01 -5.76
N ARG A 91 -19.99 -6.08 -4.84
CA ARG A 91 -19.98 -6.34 -3.41
C ARG A 91 -21.10 -7.31 -3.06
N LYS A 92 -20.87 -8.19 -2.09
CA LYS A 92 -21.83 -9.27 -1.77
C LYS A 92 -23.15 -8.80 -1.15
N ASP A 93 -23.14 -7.65 -0.51
CA ASP A 93 -24.32 -7.01 0.05
C ASP A 93 -24.98 -6.03 -0.94
N ALA A 94 -24.58 -6.04 -2.22
CA ALA A 94 -25.25 -5.28 -3.27
C ALA A 94 -26.39 -6.10 -3.88
N SER A 95 -27.56 -5.48 -4.06
CA SER A 95 -28.64 -6.09 -4.83
C SER A 95 -28.26 -6.17 -6.33
N PRO A 96 -28.89 -7.05 -7.12
CA PRO A 96 -28.65 -7.09 -8.56
C PRO A 96 -28.85 -5.73 -9.26
N ALA A 97 -29.85 -4.96 -8.85
CA ALA A 97 -30.08 -3.62 -9.38
C ALA A 97 -28.91 -2.66 -9.05
N MET A 98 -28.49 -2.61 -7.78
CA MET A 98 -27.35 -1.77 -7.37
C MET A 98 -26.05 -2.15 -8.08
N CYS A 99 -25.82 -3.45 -8.28
CA CYS A 99 -24.68 -3.95 -9.03
C CYS A 99 -24.73 -3.50 -10.50
N ALA A 100 -25.89 -3.63 -11.15
CA ALA A 100 -26.07 -3.23 -12.55
C ALA A 100 -25.87 -1.71 -12.74
N ASP A 101 -26.46 -0.89 -11.87
CA ASP A 101 -26.33 0.57 -11.92
C ASP A 101 -24.88 1.01 -11.73
N CYS A 102 -24.20 0.45 -10.72
CA CYS A 102 -22.80 0.72 -10.44
C CYS A 102 -21.89 0.34 -11.60
N LEU A 103 -22.10 -0.84 -12.21
CA LEU A 103 -21.32 -1.29 -13.36
C LEU A 103 -21.61 -0.48 -14.63
N THR A 104 -22.83 0.04 -14.77
CA THR A 104 -23.20 0.93 -15.89
C THR A 104 -22.43 2.25 -15.80
N GLU A 105 -22.39 2.87 -14.62
CA GLU A 105 -21.58 4.08 -14.37
C GLU A 105 -20.09 3.82 -14.58
N ALA A 106 -19.58 2.67 -14.10
CA ALA A 106 -18.20 2.29 -14.33
C ALA A 106 -17.88 2.08 -15.82
N ALA A 107 -18.81 1.47 -16.57
CA ALA A 107 -18.63 1.24 -17.99
C ALA A 107 -18.69 2.55 -18.80
N ASP A 108 -19.58 3.47 -18.45
CA ASP A 108 -19.64 4.79 -19.09
C ASP A 108 -18.35 5.58 -18.84
N ALA A 109 -17.85 5.60 -17.60
CA ALA A 109 -16.57 6.19 -17.25
C ALA A 109 -15.39 5.55 -18.03
N GLY A 110 -15.49 4.25 -18.33
CA GLY A 110 -14.52 3.51 -19.15
C GLY A 110 -14.58 3.83 -20.64
N TYR A 111 -15.78 3.94 -21.19
CA TYR A 111 -16.01 3.96 -22.63
C TYR A 111 -16.16 5.39 -23.20
N ASN A 112 -16.97 6.23 -22.55
CA ASN A 112 -17.29 7.60 -23.00
C ASN A 112 -16.70 8.69 -22.09
N GLY A 113 -16.44 8.36 -20.83
CA GLY A 113 -16.03 9.31 -19.79
C GLY A 113 -14.52 9.39 -19.60
N THR A 114 -14.10 9.36 -18.34
CA THR A 114 -12.72 9.65 -17.90
C THR A 114 -11.64 8.81 -18.57
N CYS A 115 -11.93 7.55 -18.90
CA CYS A 115 -10.98 6.65 -19.55
C CYS A 115 -11.22 6.47 -21.06
N ALA A 116 -12.02 7.32 -21.69
CA ALA A 116 -12.32 7.24 -23.11
C ALA A 116 -11.04 7.17 -23.97
N GLY A 117 -11.01 6.23 -24.92
CA GLY A 117 -9.88 6.02 -25.84
C GLY A 117 -8.69 5.27 -25.23
N ARG A 118 -8.81 4.72 -24.01
CA ARG A 118 -7.74 3.93 -23.36
C ARG A 118 -7.98 2.44 -23.52
N LYS A 119 -6.91 1.69 -23.85
CA LYS A 119 -6.98 0.23 -23.95
C LYS A 119 -7.00 -0.52 -22.63
N SER A 120 -6.79 0.15 -21.50
CA SER A 120 -6.96 -0.46 -20.19
C SER A 120 -7.54 0.52 -19.18
N ALA A 121 -8.48 0.06 -18.37
CA ALA A 121 -8.98 0.82 -17.24
C ALA A 121 -9.26 -0.08 -16.03
N THR A 122 -9.22 0.53 -14.85
CA THR A 122 -9.70 -0.05 -13.59
C THR A 122 -10.50 1.01 -12.86
N ILE A 123 -11.79 0.74 -12.66
CA ILE A 123 -12.77 1.69 -12.17
C ILE A 123 -13.50 1.03 -11.00
N ARG A 124 -13.38 1.63 -9.82
CA ARG A 124 -13.95 1.10 -8.57
C ARG A 124 -14.85 2.13 -7.92
N TYR A 125 -16.01 1.65 -7.51
CA TYR A 125 -17.00 2.34 -6.69
C TYR A 125 -17.24 1.53 -5.41
N ASP A 126 -18.11 2.05 -4.53
CA ASP A 126 -18.46 1.41 -3.27
C ASP A 126 -19.01 -0.02 -3.43
N TYR A 127 -19.78 -0.25 -4.50
CA TYR A 127 -20.51 -1.51 -4.71
C TYR A 127 -19.97 -2.38 -5.85
N CYS A 128 -19.05 -1.86 -6.67
CA CYS A 128 -18.56 -2.60 -7.83
C CYS A 128 -17.14 -2.21 -8.24
N LEU A 129 -16.52 -3.11 -8.99
CA LEU A 129 -15.26 -2.95 -9.69
C LEU A 129 -15.45 -3.38 -11.14
N LEU A 130 -14.97 -2.57 -12.06
CA LEU A 130 -14.87 -2.89 -13.48
C LEU A 130 -13.42 -2.74 -13.92
N ARG A 131 -12.88 -3.74 -14.60
CA ARG A 131 -11.54 -3.67 -15.22
C ARG A 131 -11.57 -4.23 -16.63
N TYR A 132 -10.85 -3.58 -17.53
CA TYR A 132 -10.58 -4.10 -18.85
C TYR A 132 -9.15 -3.80 -19.30
N ALA A 133 -8.62 -4.60 -20.21
CA ALA A 133 -7.32 -4.39 -20.82
C ALA A 133 -7.17 -5.15 -22.15
N ASP A 134 -6.13 -4.80 -22.92
CA ASP A 134 -5.67 -5.53 -24.11
C ASP A 134 -4.69 -6.69 -23.78
N TYR A 135 -4.59 -7.07 -22.51
CA TYR A 135 -3.79 -8.20 -22.01
C TYR A 135 -4.54 -8.96 -20.91
N LEU A 136 -4.17 -10.20 -20.63
CA LEU A 136 -4.80 -11.02 -19.58
C LEU A 136 -4.31 -10.61 -18.18
N PHE A 137 -5.22 -10.33 -17.24
CA PHE A 137 -4.88 -9.84 -15.90
C PHE A 137 -5.69 -10.41 -14.71
N TYR A 138 -6.56 -11.41 -14.92
CA TYR A 138 -7.55 -11.84 -13.91
C TYR A 138 -6.97 -12.28 -12.56
N SER A 139 -5.72 -12.76 -12.52
CA SER A 139 -5.05 -13.21 -11.29
C SER A 139 -3.84 -12.34 -10.93
N SER A 140 -3.78 -11.11 -11.44
CA SER A 140 -2.68 -10.19 -11.16
C SER A 140 -3.08 -9.17 -10.10
N PRO A 141 -2.43 -9.15 -8.92
CA PRO A 141 -2.70 -8.14 -7.90
C PRO A 141 -2.34 -6.75 -8.41
N SER A 142 -3.23 -5.80 -8.18
CA SER A 142 -3.06 -4.38 -8.46
C SER A 142 -3.15 -3.59 -7.15
N ASN A 143 -2.20 -3.88 -6.25
CA ASN A 143 -2.17 -3.36 -4.89
C ASN A 143 -1.35 -2.05 -4.80
N PHE A 144 -0.95 -1.46 -5.93
CA PHE A 144 0.09 -0.43 -5.95
C PHE A 144 -0.44 1.00 -5.83
N SER A 145 -1.74 1.22 -6.00
CA SER A 145 -2.40 2.53 -5.90
C SER A 145 -3.36 2.54 -4.72
N PHE A 146 -2.83 2.79 -3.51
CA PHE A 146 -3.67 2.94 -2.33
C PHE A 146 -4.31 4.33 -2.32
N VAL A 147 -5.63 4.36 -2.32
CA VAL A 147 -6.46 5.49 -1.95
C VAL A 147 -6.73 5.38 -0.47
N TYR A 148 -6.42 6.44 0.26
CA TYR A 148 -6.83 6.60 1.64
C TYR A 148 -7.87 7.71 1.66
N GLU A 149 -8.95 7.55 2.40
CA GLU A 149 -9.86 8.64 2.74
C GLU A 149 -10.18 8.53 4.22
N PHE A 150 -10.23 9.65 4.93
CA PHE A 150 -10.53 9.65 6.36
C PHE A 150 -11.53 10.75 6.68
N LYS A 151 -12.38 10.47 7.66
CA LYS A 151 -13.22 11.51 8.26
C LYS A 151 -12.34 12.52 8.99
N PRO A 152 -12.68 13.82 8.92
CA PRO A 152 -11.95 14.84 9.65
C PRO A 152 -12.13 14.70 11.18
N GLU A 153 -13.21 14.07 11.64
CA GLU A 153 -13.48 13.89 13.06
C GLU A 153 -12.61 12.81 13.71
N SER A 154 -12.04 13.15 14.87
CA SER A 154 -11.29 12.21 15.71
C SER A 154 -12.14 11.61 16.83
N ALA A 155 -11.76 10.42 17.27
CA ALA A 155 -12.38 9.73 18.38
C ALA A 155 -12.10 10.46 19.70
N ILE A 156 -13.14 10.64 20.53
CA ILE A 156 -13.06 11.31 21.84
C ILE A 156 -12.11 10.58 22.81
N SER A 157 -12.00 9.25 22.69
CA SER A 157 -11.07 8.42 23.48
C SER A 157 -10.10 7.67 22.57
N PRO A 158 -8.98 8.30 22.15
CA PRO A 158 -8.04 7.72 21.17
C PRO A 158 -7.47 6.37 21.58
N ALA A 159 -7.15 6.16 22.86
CA ALA A 159 -6.56 4.90 23.32
C ALA A 159 -7.56 3.73 23.23
N ASN A 160 -8.79 3.92 23.72
CA ASN A 160 -9.84 2.89 23.66
C ASN A 160 -10.24 2.59 22.21
N PHE A 161 -10.38 3.65 21.41
CA PHE A 161 -10.67 3.55 19.99
C PHE A 161 -9.62 2.72 19.25
N LYS A 162 -8.33 3.04 19.42
CA LYS A 162 -7.22 2.28 18.81
C LYS A 162 -7.26 0.81 19.20
N THR A 163 -7.57 0.49 20.45
CA THR A 163 -7.66 -0.90 20.91
C THR A 163 -8.86 -1.63 20.30
N ARG A 164 -10.06 -1.05 20.35
CA ARG A 164 -11.31 -1.70 19.91
C ARG A 164 -11.42 -1.77 18.39
N VAL A 165 -11.30 -0.63 17.72
CA VAL A 165 -11.39 -0.55 16.26
C VAL A 165 -10.17 -1.19 15.61
N GLY A 166 -8.98 -1.01 16.18
CA GLY A 166 -7.77 -1.68 15.69
C GLY A 166 -7.88 -3.20 15.73
N LYS A 167 -8.43 -3.77 16.81
CA LYS A 167 -8.70 -5.22 16.91
C LYS A 167 -9.72 -5.69 15.88
N MET A 168 -10.83 -4.96 15.72
CA MET A 168 -11.85 -5.27 14.70
C MET A 168 -11.25 -5.29 13.29
N LEU A 169 -10.39 -4.32 12.97
CA LEU A 169 -9.70 -4.26 11.68
C LEU A 169 -8.72 -5.43 11.49
N ASP A 170 -7.94 -5.81 12.51
CA ASP A 170 -7.06 -7.00 12.42
C ASP A 170 -7.88 -8.28 12.15
N GLU A 171 -9.01 -8.45 12.84
CA GLU A 171 -9.90 -9.59 12.66
C GLU A 171 -10.50 -9.63 11.24
N LEU A 172 -10.90 -8.48 10.71
CA LEU A 172 -11.38 -8.36 9.32
C LEU A 172 -10.31 -8.77 8.31
N VAL A 173 -9.07 -8.29 8.46
CA VAL A 173 -7.95 -8.64 7.56
C VAL A 173 -7.73 -10.15 7.51
N VAL A 174 -7.81 -10.83 8.65
CA VAL A 174 -7.66 -12.28 8.73
C VAL A 174 -8.87 -13.00 8.16
N ALA A 175 -10.08 -12.59 8.54
CA ALA A 175 -11.33 -13.23 8.12
C ALA A 175 -11.53 -13.19 6.60
N THR A 176 -11.22 -12.06 5.96
CA THR A 176 -11.32 -11.92 4.49
C THR A 176 -10.30 -12.79 3.75
N ALA A 177 -9.13 -13.03 4.34
CA ALA A 177 -8.06 -13.80 3.70
C ALA A 177 -8.21 -15.32 3.83
N VAL A 178 -8.86 -15.83 4.88
CA VAL A 178 -8.89 -17.27 5.22
C VAL A 178 -10.14 -17.98 4.68
N GLY A 179 -11.14 -17.27 4.16
CA GLY A 179 -12.40 -17.90 3.71
C GLY A 179 -12.23 -18.84 2.51
N ASP A 180 -12.80 -20.05 2.61
CA ASP A 180 -12.78 -21.15 1.60
C ASP A 180 -13.61 -20.89 0.31
N SER A 181 -13.68 -19.64 -0.16
CA SER A 181 -14.42 -19.14 -1.36
C SER A 181 -15.95 -19.08 -1.27
N PRO A 182 -16.61 -18.05 -1.85
CA PRO A 182 -16.05 -16.81 -2.41
C PRO A 182 -15.86 -15.78 -1.28
N GLY A 183 -15.13 -16.14 -0.23
CA GLY A 183 -15.02 -15.41 1.06
C GLY A 183 -14.11 -14.17 1.08
N LEU A 184 -13.86 -13.52 -0.06
CA LEU A 184 -13.03 -12.31 -0.13
C LEU A 184 -13.82 -11.05 0.29
N PHE A 185 -14.77 -11.22 1.22
CA PHE A 185 -15.58 -10.15 1.78
C PHE A 185 -15.89 -10.49 3.24
N ALA A 186 -15.58 -9.58 4.16
CA ALA A 186 -15.94 -9.71 5.58
C ALA A 186 -16.46 -8.39 6.13
N VAL A 187 -17.35 -8.48 7.10
CA VAL A 187 -17.90 -7.33 7.82
C VAL A 187 -17.87 -7.61 9.31
N ALA A 188 -17.73 -6.55 10.11
CA ALA A 188 -17.70 -6.63 11.55
C ALA A 188 -18.34 -5.40 12.17
N LYS A 189 -18.74 -5.52 13.43
CA LYS A 189 -19.19 -4.41 14.26
C LYS A 189 -18.48 -4.45 15.59
N THR A 190 -18.22 -3.28 16.16
CA THR A 190 -17.71 -3.16 17.53
C THR A 190 -18.28 -1.91 18.20
N THR A 191 -18.21 -1.84 19.52
CA THR A 191 -18.53 -0.64 20.28
C THR A 191 -17.30 -0.17 21.02
N TYR A 192 -17.17 1.15 21.17
CA TYR A 192 -16.15 1.74 22.03
C TYR A 192 -16.79 2.70 23.02
N ALA A 193 -16.29 2.65 24.26
CA ALA A 193 -16.79 3.48 25.34
C ALA A 193 -16.23 4.90 25.22
N GLN A 194 -17.10 5.89 25.38
CA GLN A 194 -16.74 7.29 25.45
C GLN A 194 -16.86 7.78 26.90
N ILE A 195 -16.01 8.71 27.31
CA ILE A 195 -16.09 9.29 28.65
C ILE A 195 -17.36 10.16 28.70
N SER A 196 -18.29 9.82 29.59
CA SER A 196 -19.51 10.62 29.85
C SER A 196 -20.52 10.69 28.69
N VAL A 197 -20.46 9.78 27.70
CA VAL A 197 -21.37 9.70 26.53
C VAL A 197 -21.70 8.22 26.26
N PRO A 198 -22.89 7.88 25.71
CA PRO A 198 -23.20 6.52 25.27
C PRO A 198 -22.12 5.91 24.36
N SER A 199 -21.88 4.60 24.49
CA SER A 199 -20.96 3.88 23.60
C SER A 199 -21.39 4.04 22.15
N LYS A 200 -20.42 4.34 21.27
CA LYS A 200 -20.68 4.49 19.84
C LYS A 200 -20.38 3.19 19.11
N GLU A 201 -21.26 2.81 18.19
CA GLU A 201 -21.06 1.68 17.30
C GLU A 201 -20.09 2.06 16.17
N MET A 202 -19.30 1.08 15.75
CA MET A 202 -18.38 1.17 14.64
C MET A 202 -18.59 -0.04 13.75
N TYR A 203 -18.60 0.23 12.45
CA TYR A 203 -18.83 -0.74 11.39
C TYR A 203 -17.52 -0.89 10.63
N GLY A 204 -17.11 -2.12 10.33
CA GLY A 204 -15.92 -2.41 9.55
C GLY A 204 -16.24 -3.34 8.39
N LEU A 205 -15.58 -3.13 7.26
CA LEU A 205 -15.75 -3.90 6.03
C LEU A 205 -14.40 -4.13 5.38
N ALA A 206 -14.18 -5.34 4.88
CA ALA A 206 -13.02 -5.70 4.09
C ALA A 206 -13.45 -6.49 2.85
N TRP A 207 -12.87 -6.17 1.70
CA TRP A 207 -13.20 -6.76 0.39
C TRP A 207 -11.91 -6.93 -0.43
N CYS A 208 -11.68 -8.09 -1.03
CA CYS A 208 -10.65 -8.31 -2.04
C CYS A 208 -11.27 -8.74 -3.37
N THR A 209 -10.60 -8.40 -4.48
CA THR A 209 -10.84 -9.02 -5.80
C THR A 209 -10.39 -10.47 -5.80
N MET A 210 -10.54 -11.22 -6.90
CA MET A 210 -10.01 -12.60 -7.03
C MET A 210 -8.48 -12.70 -6.91
N LEU A 211 -7.99 -12.57 -5.68
CA LEU A 211 -6.61 -12.75 -5.26
C LEU A 211 -6.49 -14.06 -4.51
N GLU A 212 -5.27 -14.60 -4.49
CA GLU A 212 -4.97 -15.68 -3.57
C GLU A 212 -5.14 -15.22 -2.11
N PRO A 213 -5.56 -16.09 -1.18
CA PRO A 213 -5.68 -15.81 0.26
C PRO A 213 -4.54 -14.96 0.83
N GLN A 214 -3.30 -15.31 0.50
CA GLN A 214 -2.12 -14.62 1.00
C GLN A 214 -1.95 -13.23 0.38
N GLU A 215 -2.33 -13.04 -0.88
CA GLU A 215 -2.26 -11.75 -1.56
C GLU A 215 -3.35 -10.79 -1.06
N CYS A 216 -4.56 -11.31 -0.79
CA CYS A 216 -5.62 -10.57 -0.12
C CYS A 216 -5.17 -10.12 1.27
N TYR A 217 -4.64 -11.04 2.09
CA TYR A 217 -4.07 -10.71 3.40
C TYR A 217 -3.01 -9.61 3.29
N ASN A 218 -2.08 -9.75 2.36
CA ASN A 218 -0.99 -8.79 2.18
C ASN A 218 -1.52 -7.42 1.79
N CYS A 219 -2.50 -7.34 0.87
CA CYS A 219 -3.10 -6.09 0.43
C CYS A 219 -3.79 -5.37 1.60
N LEU A 220 -4.69 -6.07 2.30
CA LEU A 220 -5.45 -5.51 3.41
C LEU A 220 -4.55 -5.15 4.60
N ASN A 221 -3.60 -6.00 4.96
CA ASN A 221 -2.64 -5.72 6.02
C ASN A 221 -1.75 -4.52 5.67
N GLN A 222 -1.29 -4.40 4.42
CA GLN A 222 -0.51 -3.24 3.99
C GLN A 222 -1.31 -1.93 4.14
N GLY A 223 -2.58 -1.94 3.73
CA GLY A 223 -3.49 -0.82 3.93
C GLY A 223 -3.70 -0.47 5.41
N LEU A 224 -3.90 -1.50 6.25
CA LEU A 224 -4.04 -1.35 7.70
C LEU A 224 -2.79 -0.75 8.36
N GLN A 225 -1.59 -1.15 7.91
CA GLN A 225 -0.34 -0.55 8.40
C GLN A 225 -0.20 0.92 7.99
N GLY A 226 -0.70 1.30 6.80
CA GLY A 226 -0.79 2.70 6.38
C GLY A 226 -1.65 3.53 7.32
N TYR A 227 -2.86 3.04 7.62
CA TYR A 227 -3.77 3.64 8.60
C TYR A 227 -3.12 3.83 9.98
N ARG A 228 -2.44 2.79 10.49
CA ARG A 228 -1.79 2.84 11.81
C ARG A 228 -0.74 3.93 11.93
N LYS A 229 -0.07 4.29 10.82
CA LYS A 229 0.99 5.30 10.80
C LYS A 229 0.47 6.74 10.84
N CYS A 230 -0.62 7.06 10.15
CA CYS A 230 -1.06 8.45 10.00
C CYS A 230 -2.33 8.81 10.77
N CYS A 231 -3.24 7.86 10.95
CA CYS A 231 -4.66 8.20 11.04
C CYS A 231 -5.42 7.34 12.06
N SER A 232 -4.70 6.72 13.01
CA SER A 232 -5.22 5.76 13.99
C SER A 232 -6.29 6.28 14.97
N VAL A 233 -6.68 7.55 14.88
CA VAL A 233 -7.64 8.18 15.78
C VAL A 233 -8.90 8.68 15.09
N GLN A 234 -9.03 8.54 13.76
CA GLN A 234 -10.21 9.08 13.05
C GLN A 234 -11.39 8.12 13.15
N ILE A 235 -12.61 8.66 13.24
CA ILE A 235 -13.83 7.86 13.44
C ILE A 235 -14.37 7.22 12.16
N GLY A 236 -13.72 7.48 11.02
CA GLY A 236 -14.02 6.82 9.76
C GLY A 236 -12.80 6.83 8.85
N GLY A 237 -12.62 5.76 8.10
CA GLY A 237 -11.52 5.61 7.18
C GLY A 237 -11.78 4.56 6.12
N LEU A 238 -11.39 4.87 4.89
CA LEU A 238 -11.39 4.00 3.73
C LEU A 238 -9.95 3.84 3.25
N VAL A 239 -9.56 2.61 2.99
CA VAL A 239 -8.31 2.26 2.34
C VAL A 239 -8.63 1.35 1.18
N ALA A 240 -8.40 1.79 -0.05
CA ALA A 240 -8.78 1.05 -1.25
C ALA A 240 -7.65 0.98 -2.26
N THR A 241 -7.58 -0.13 -2.97
CA THR A 241 -6.76 -0.33 -4.17
C THR A 241 -7.65 -0.91 -5.27
N ALA A 242 -7.09 -1.18 -6.44
CA ALA A 242 -7.80 -1.97 -7.45
C ALA A 242 -8.15 -3.38 -6.93
N SER A 243 -7.41 -3.89 -5.94
CA SER A 243 -7.45 -5.29 -5.51
C SER A 243 -8.00 -5.55 -4.11
N CYS A 244 -8.01 -4.55 -3.22
CA CYS A 244 -8.62 -4.69 -1.90
C CYS A 244 -9.17 -3.37 -1.36
N VAL A 245 -10.14 -3.47 -0.46
CA VAL A 245 -10.78 -2.37 0.26
C VAL A 245 -10.86 -2.75 1.73
N LEU A 246 -10.46 -1.83 2.61
CA LEU A 246 -10.66 -1.90 4.04
C LEU A 246 -11.30 -0.58 4.47
N ALA A 247 -12.50 -0.63 5.01
CA ALA A 247 -13.25 0.54 5.44
C ALA A 247 -13.75 0.35 6.86
N TYR A 248 -13.85 1.45 7.61
CA TYR A 248 -14.58 1.49 8.86
C TYR A 248 -15.22 2.86 9.04
N ASP A 249 -16.37 2.89 9.71
CA ASP A 249 -17.14 4.10 9.91
C ASP A 249 -18.06 3.97 11.12
N ASP A 250 -18.50 5.09 11.67
CA ASP A 250 -19.50 5.15 12.73
C ASP A 250 -20.95 5.08 12.19
N GLN A 251 -21.11 5.06 10.87
CA GLN A 251 -22.33 4.77 10.14
C GLN A 251 -22.28 3.37 9.50
N PRO A 252 -23.44 2.73 9.24
CA PRO A 252 -23.48 1.42 8.59
C PRO A 252 -22.86 1.44 7.18
N LEU A 253 -21.83 0.62 6.96
CA LEU A 253 -21.16 0.46 5.67
C LEU A 253 -21.75 -0.66 4.78
N PHE A 254 -22.58 -1.52 5.37
CA PHE A 254 -23.10 -2.73 4.74
C PHE A 254 -24.52 -3.05 5.22
N ASN A 255 -25.25 -3.77 4.38
CA ASN A 255 -26.59 -4.24 4.72
C ASN A 255 -26.55 -5.70 5.20
N LEU A 256 -26.66 -5.89 6.51
CA LEU A 256 -26.69 -7.22 7.14
C LEU A 256 -27.85 -8.08 6.64
N SER A 257 -28.99 -7.49 6.25
CA SER A 257 -30.14 -8.27 5.75
C SER A 257 -29.87 -8.92 4.39
N LEU A 258 -28.90 -8.40 3.64
CA LEU A 258 -28.47 -8.95 2.34
C LEU A 258 -27.30 -9.94 2.47
N LEU A 259 -26.64 -9.96 3.64
CA LEU A 259 -25.63 -10.94 4.00
C LEU A 259 -26.33 -12.06 4.75
N GLN A 260 -26.56 -13.21 4.11
CA GLN A 260 -27.19 -14.39 4.73
C GLN A 260 -26.31 -15.00 5.85
N ILE A 261 -26.11 -14.27 6.95
CA ILE A 261 -25.37 -14.71 8.13
C ILE A 261 -26.39 -15.43 9.02
N GLU A 262 -26.36 -16.76 9.03
CA GLU A 262 -27.05 -17.55 10.04
C GLU A 262 -26.48 -17.18 11.42
N ALA A 263 -27.34 -16.79 12.36
CA ALA A 263 -26.95 -16.52 13.73
C ALA A 263 -26.41 -17.80 14.40
N PRO A 264 -25.39 -17.72 15.27
CA PRO A 264 -24.97 -18.89 16.05
C PRO A 264 -26.13 -19.34 16.97
N PRO A 265 -26.37 -20.65 17.13
CA PRO A 265 -27.50 -21.13 17.92
C PRO A 265 -27.36 -20.71 19.39
N PRO A 266 -28.46 -20.30 20.06
CA PRO A 266 -28.43 -19.98 21.49
C PRO A 266 -28.16 -21.26 22.30
N GLY A 267 -27.35 -21.11 23.35
CA GLY A 267 -26.81 -22.21 24.14
C GLY A 267 -27.84 -23.21 24.63
N SER A 268 -27.49 -24.49 24.53
CA SER A 268 -28.22 -25.59 25.18
C SER A 268 -27.77 -25.72 26.63
N GLY A 269 -28.69 -25.38 27.53
CA GLY A 269 -28.66 -25.80 28.93
C GLY A 269 -28.78 -27.33 29.07
N GLU A 270 -28.39 -27.78 30.25
CA GLU A 270 -28.49 -29.16 30.74
C GLU A 270 -29.91 -29.73 30.56
N GLY A 271 -29.99 -30.98 30.13
CA GLY A 271 -31.28 -31.67 29.99
C GLY A 271 -31.12 -33.13 29.58
N ILE A 272 -31.15 -34.00 30.58
CA ILE A 272 -31.24 -35.47 30.55
C ILE A 272 -32.42 -35.93 29.66
N VAL A 273 -32.21 -36.91 28.78
CA VAL A 273 -33.30 -37.79 28.31
C VAL A 273 -32.81 -39.23 28.13
N THR A 274 -33.62 -40.12 28.71
CA THR A 274 -33.60 -41.59 28.78
C THR A 274 -33.94 -42.29 27.45
N GLU A 275 -33.49 -43.55 27.35
CA GLU A 275 -33.77 -44.54 26.30
C GLU A 275 -35.27 -44.76 26.02
N THR A 276 -35.61 -45.09 24.77
CA THR A 276 -36.36 -46.31 24.41
C THR A 276 -36.26 -46.61 22.89
N ASP A 277 -36.25 -47.89 22.60
CA ASP A 277 -35.74 -48.65 21.44
C ASP A 277 -36.64 -48.65 20.18
N PRO A 278 -36.11 -48.78 18.93
CA PRO A 278 -36.88 -49.18 17.76
C PRO A 278 -36.54 -50.60 17.29
N GLY A 279 -37.57 -51.43 17.18
CA GLY A 279 -37.48 -52.76 16.60
C GLY A 279 -37.42 -52.79 15.06
N SER A 280 -36.51 -53.64 14.58
CA SER A 280 -36.64 -54.56 13.43
C SER A 280 -36.57 -54.03 11.99
N GLY A 281 -35.53 -54.50 11.27
CA GLY A 281 -35.46 -54.49 9.80
C GLY A 281 -34.04 -54.65 9.25
N LYS A 282 -33.39 -55.81 9.45
CA LYS A 282 -32.05 -56.10 8.90
C LYS A 282 -32.14 -56.45 7.42
N THR A 283 -31.30 -55.83 6.57
CA THR A 283 -30.34 -56.54 5.69
C THR A 283 -29.37 -55.58 4.95
N ASN A 284 -28.08 -55.97 4.96
CA ASN A 284 -26.95 -55.58 4.09
C ASN A 284 -26.23 -54.22 4.24
N ILE A 285 -25.88 -53.80 5.47
CA ILE A 285 -24.97 -52.66 5.74
C ILE A 285 -23.48 -53.07 5.93
N PHE A 286 -23.18 -54.36 6.12
CA PHE A 286 -21.83 -54.81 6.49
C PHE A 286 -20.74 -54.66 5.42
N LEU A 287 -21.07 -54.59 4.12
CA LEU A 287 -20.06 -54.45 3.07
C LEU A 287 -19.57 -53.00 2.86
N ILE A 288 -20.39 -51.99 3.17
CA ILE A 288 -20.07 -50.57 2.93
C ILE A 288 -19.20 -50.01 4.07
N ILE A 289 -19.41 -50.48 5.30
CA ILE A 289 -18.64 -50.02 6.45
C ILE A 289 -17.19 -50.54 6.39
N ALA A 290 -16.97 -51.76 5.90
CA ALA A 290 -15.63 -52.35 5.80
C ALA A 290 -14.71 -51.62 4.80
N THR A 291 -15.24 -51.14 3.67
CA THR A 291 -14.46 -50.39 2.67
C THR A 291 -14.18 -48.96 3.11
N ALA A 292 -15.10 -48.31 3.81
CA ALA A 292 -14.92 -46.97 4.37
C ALA A 292 -13.86 -46.93 5.49
N ILE A 293 -13.82 -47.95 6.35
CA ILE A 293 -12.81 -48.05 7.43
C ILE A 293 -11.41 -48.30 6.86
N LEU A 294 -11.28 -49.14 5.82
CA LEU A 294 -9.98 -49.40 5.20
C LEU A 294 -9.45 -48.18 4.41
N GLY A 295 -10.35 -47.45 3.72
CA GLY A 295 -10.01 -46.21 3.04
C GLY A 295 -9.58 -45.09 3.99
N THR A 296 -10.27 -44.94 5.13
CA THR A 296 -9.90 -43.92 6.13
C THR A 296 -8.59 -44.26 6.84
N LEU A 297 -8.34 -45.53 7.19
CA LEU A 297 -7.08 -45.95 7.80
C LEU A 297 -5.87 -45.75 6.89
N THR A 298 -6.00 -46.02 5.59
CA THR A 298 -4.90 -45.82 4.63
C THR A 298 -4.55 -44.35 4.45
N VAL A 299 -5.56 -43.45 4.40
CA VAL A 299 -5.35 -42.00 4.35
C VAL A 299 -4.69 -41.48 5.63
N VAL A 300 -5.12 -41.95 6.81
CA VAL A 300 -4.52 -41.56 8.09
C VAL A 300 -3.07 -42.01 8.18
N ILE A 301 -2.76 -43.26 7.79
CA ILE A 301 -1.39 -43.78 7.77
C ILE A 301 -0.52 -42.98 6.80
N PHE A 302 -1.04 -42.64 5.61
CA PHE A 302 -0.32 -41.81 4.64
C PHE A 302 -0.04 -40.41 5.19
N CYS A 303 -1.03 -39.76 5.82
CA CYS A 303 -0.87 -38.47 6.47
C CYS A 303 0.18 -38.52 7.59
N VAL A 304 0.16 -39.56 8.43
CA VAL A 304 1.16 -39.75 9.49
C VAL A 304 2.55 -39.96 8.90
N ILE A 305 2.71 -40.74 7.83
CA ILE A 305 4.01 -40.92 7.14
C ILE A 305 4.50 -39.61 6.54
N VAL A 306 3.62 -38.81 5.92
CA VAL A 306 3.98 -37.49 5.35
C VAL A 306 4.37 -36.51 6.46
N ILE A 307 3.64 -36.48 7.57
CA ILE A 307 3.93 -35.62 8.73
C ILE A 307 5.25 -36.06 9.38
N GLN A 308 5.49 -37.36 9.56
CA GLN A 308 6.75 -37.88 10.09
C GLN A 308 7.93 -37.63 9.15
N ARG A 309 7.73 -37.72 7.82
CA ARG A 309 8.74 -37.34 6.82
C ARG A 309 9.03 -35.84 6.82
N ARG A 310 8.01 -34.99 6.97
CA ARG A 310 8.18 -33.53 7.16
C ARG A 310 8.90 -33.20 8.47
N LYS A 311 8.60 -33.92 9.56
CA LYS A 311 9.25 -33.77 10.87
C LYS A 311 10.70 -34.25 10.87
N ARG A 312 11.03 -35.32 10.14
CA ARG A 312 12.42 -35.76 9.89
C ARG A 312 13.19 -34.81 8.97
N ARG A 313 12.53 -34.14 8.01
CA ARG A 313 13.14 -33.09 7.17
C ARG A 313 13.40 -31.78 7.92
N THR A 314 12.63 -31.48 8.96
CA THR A 314 12.81 -30.29 9.82
C THR A 314 13.74 -30.52 11.01
N SER A 315 14.05 -31.78 11.34
CA SER A 315 14.95 -32.13 12.47
C SER A 315 16.43 -32.28 12.08
N ASN A 316 16.78 -32.22 10.79
CA ASN A 316 18.16 -32.44 10.31
C ASN A 316 18.80 -31.25 9.58
N VAL A 317 18.25 -30.03 9.73
CA VAL A 317 18.97 -28.81 9.30
C VAL A 317 19.63 -28.21 10.53
N GLY A 318 20.86 -28.67 10.80
CA GLY A 318 21.78 -27.90 11.63
C GLY A 318 21.97 -26.54 10.98
N VAL A 319 21.72 -25.48 11.73
CA VAL A 319 22.05 -24.11 11.33
C VAL A 319 23.52 -23.91 11.66
N ASP A 320 24.39 -24.38 10.78
CA ASP A 320 25.74 -23.87 10.62
C ASP A 320 26.19 -24.09 9.17
N GLU A 321 26.86 -23.06 8.64
CA GLU A 321 27.49 -22.92 7.31
C GLU A 321 26.52 -22.68 6.12
N ASP A 322 26.64 -21.66 5.26
CA ASP A 322 27.82 -20.91 4.83
C ASP A 322 27.40 -19.46 4.43
N MET A 323 27.91 -18.46 5.15
CA MET A 323 27.85 -17.05 4.77
C MET A 323 29.18 -16.78 4.08
N GLY A 324 29.14 -16.59 2.76
CA GLY A 324 30.35 -16.56 1.93
C GLY A 324 31.48 -15.78 2.58
N THR A 325 32.67 -16.38 2.55
CA THR A 325 33.93 -16.05 3.24
C THR A 325 34.44 -14.59 3.15
N ALA A 326 33.74 -13.68 2.45
CA ALA A 326 34.21 -12.33 2.17
C ALA A 326 34.04 -11.32 3.32
N HIS A 327 33.17 -11.59 4.31
CA HIS A 327 32.81 -10.59 5.34
C HIS A 327 32.79 -11.12 6.78
N GLU A 328 33.55 -12.19 7.07
CA GLU A 328 33.70 -12.70 8.44
C GLU A 328 34.31 -11.66 9.40
N SER A 329 35.14 -10.75 8.87
CA SER A 329 35.73 -9.63 9.61
C SER A 329 34.72 -8.62 10.18
N LEU A 330 33.48 -8.60 9.68
CA LEU A 330 32.40 -7.73 10.17
C LEU A 330 31.49 -8.42 11.20
N ARG A 331 31.73 -9.70 11.52
CA ARG A 331 30.93 -10.43 12.49
C ARG A 331 31.29 -9.98 13.91
N LEU A 332 30.29 -9.51 14.65
CA LEU A 332 30.45 -9.07 16.04
C LEU A 332 29.86 -10.11 17.00
N PRO A 333 30.51 -10.36 18.16
CA PRO A 333 29.98 -11.30 19.16
C PRO A 333 28.66 -10.79 19.75
N PHE A 334 27.66 -11.67 19.86
CA PHE A 334 26.39 -11.34 20.51
C PHE A 334 26.58 -10.85 21.95
N ALA A 335 27.51 -11.45 22.69
CA ALA A 335 27.81 -11.05 24.07
C ALA A 335 28.23 -9.58 24.16
N SER A 336 29.09 -9.13 23.24
CA SER A 336 29.52 -7.72 23.15
C SER A 336 28.35 -6.80 22.83
N LEU A 337 27.48 -7.17 21.88
CA LEU A 337 26.31 -6.35 21.53
C LEU A 337 25.25 -6.33 22.64
N LYS A 338 25.06 -7.44 23.33
CA LYS A 338 24.18 -7.53 24.50
C LYS A 338 24.71 -6.65 25.63
N ALA A 339 26.01 -6.66 25.90
CA ALA A 339 26.62 -5.77 26.89
C ALA A 339 26.49 -4.30 26.48
N ALA A 340 26.86 -3.97 25.24
CA ALA A 340 26.83 -2.62 24.69
C ALA A 340 25.45 -1.96 24.75
N THR A 341 24.37 -2.75 24.61
CA THR A 341 22.98 -2.27 24.62
C THR A 341 22.30 -2.41 25.99
N ASN A 342 23.04 -2.75 27.04
CA ASN A 342 22.50 -3.08 28.37
C ASN A 342 21.37 -4.13 28.29
N SER A 343 21.70 -5.29 27.71
CA SER A 343 20.78 -6.40 27.44
C SER A 343 19.56 -6.01 26.61
N PHE A 344 19.73 -5.13 25.62
CA PHE A 344 18.63 -4.59 24.81
C PHE A 344 17.54 -3.94 25.68
N SER A 345 17.96 -3.17 26.70
CA SER A 345 17.05 -2.47 27.60
C SER A 345 16.11 -1.54 26.82
N ASN A 346 14.86 -1.45 27.27
CA ASN A 346 13.89 -0.51 26.71
C ASN A 346 14.34 0.95 26.84
N GLU A 347 15.19 1.29 27.81
CA GLU A 347 15.79 2.63 27.96
C GLU A 347 16.70 3.00 26.78
N ASN A 348 17.32 2.00 26.15
CA ASN A 348 18.16 2.16 24.99
C ASN A 348 17.38 1.99 23.68
N LYS A 349 16.08 1.74 23.71
CA LYS A 349 15.27 1.56 22.49
C LYS A 349 15.09 2.91 21.80
N LEU A 350 15.62 3.02 20.58
CA LEU A 350 15.52 4.22 19.73
C LEU A 350 14.19 4.27 18.97
N GLY A 351 13.65 3.11 18.61
CA GLY A 351 12.42 3.01 17.84
C GLY A 351 12.18 1.59 17.30
N GLU A 352 11.16 1.44 16.48
CA GLU A 352 10.84 0.17 15.81
C GLU A 352 10.64 0.40 14.30
N GLY A 353 11.56 -0.17 13.52
CA GLY A 353 11.58 -0.07 12.07
C GLY A 353 10.87 -1.23 11.38
N ARG A 354 10.96 -1.28 10.04
CA ARG A 354 10.43 -2.39 9.21
C ARG A 354 10.95 -3.76 9.67
N PHE A 355 12.16 -3.76 10.22
CA PHE A 355 12.91 -4.95 10.57
C PHE A 355 12.80 -5.36 12.04
N GLY A 356 12.27 -4.48 12.90
CA GLY A 356 12.22 -4.70 14.34
C GLY A 356 12.80 -3.52 15.13
N PRO A 357 12.99 -3.69 16.45
CA PRO A 357 13.46 -2.64 17.34
C PRO A 357 14.94 -2.30 17.12
N ALA A 358 15.23 -1.01 17.15
CA ALA A 358 16.57 -0.44 17.12
C ALA A 358 17.00 -0.02 18.52
N TYR A 359 18.23 -0.32 18.91
CA TYR A 359 18.78 0.02 20.23
C TYR A 359 20.06 0.83 20.11
N LYS A 360 20.22 1.83 20.98
CA LYS A 360 21.50 2.51 21.20
C LYS A 360 22.42 1.62 22.02
N GLY A 361 23.70 1.65 21.71
CA GLY A 361 24.72 1.02 22.55
C GLY A 361 26.07 1.71 22.44
N VAL A 362 26.99 1.29 23.29
CA VAL A 362 28.40 1.72 23.27
C VAL A 362 29.26 0.48 23.30
N LEU A 363 30.08 0.29 22.27
CA LEU A 363 31.06 -0.81 22.23
C LEU A 363 32.18 -0.59 23.25
N ASP A 364 32.93 -1.65 23.57
CA ASP A 364 34.04 -1.61 24.53
C ASP A 364 35.13 -0.60 24.14
N ASP A 365 35.25 -0.29 22.85
CA ASP A 365 36.19 0.72 22.32
C ASP A 365 35.63 2.16 22.34
N GLY A 366 34.47 2.37 22.96
CA GLY A 366 33.82 3.67 23.11
C GLY A 366 32.98 4.12 21.92
N ARG A 367 32.93 3.36 20.81
CA ARG A 367 32.10 3.72 19.65
C ARG A 367 30.62 3.61 19.99
N GLN A 368 29.87 4.67 19.73
CA GLN A 368 28.42 4.66 19.80
C GLN A 368 27.82 3.94 18.59
N ILE A 369 26.89 3.03 18.85
CA ILE A 369 26.31 2.15 17.83
C ILE A 369 24.79 2.16 17.89
N MET A 370 24.18 1.90 16.75
CA MET A 370 22.77 1.56 16.63
C MET A 370 22.66 0.09 16.22
N VAL A 371 21.95 -0.71 17.02
CA VAL A 371 21.76 -2.15 16.82
C VAL A 371 20.32 -2.41 16.42
N ASN A 372 20.10 -2.80 15.16
CA ASN A 372 18.80 -3.24 14.66
C ASN A 372 18.64 -4.73 14.90
N ARG A 373 17.65 -5.11 15.72
CA ARG A 373 17.34 -6.51 16.03
C ARG A 373 16.20 -7.00 15.14
N LEU A 374 16.48 -7.97 14.28
CA LEU A 374 15.50 -8.47 13.31
C LEU A 374 14.46 -9.39 14.00
N THR A 375 13.18 -9.00 14.04
CA THR A 375 12.14 -9.68 14.87
C THR A 375 11.44 -10.88 14.23
N LYS A 376 11.85 -11.38 13.05
CA LYS A 376 11.24 -12.58 12.45
C LYS A 376 12.27 -13.49 11.77
N CYS A 377 12.48 -14.69 12.32
CA CYS A 377 13.09 -15.83 11.63
C CYS A 377 12.17 -16.32 10.50
N SER A 378 12.12 -15.59 9.38
CA SER A 378 11.67 -16.14 8.10
C SER A 378 12.89 -16.26 7.18
N GLU A 379 12.91 -17.27 6.30
CA GLU A 379 13.97 -17.42 5.27
C GLU A 379 14.16 -16.13 4.45
N LYS A 380 13.09 -15.34 4.28
CA LYS A 380 13.11 -14.02 3.63
C LYS A 380 13.92 -12.97 4.40
N GLY A 381 13.84 -12.94 5.74
CA GLY A 381 14.60 -12.02 6.59
C GLY A 381 16.12 -12.25 6.53
N LEU A 382 16.55 -13.51 6.54
CA LEU A 382 17.95 -13.91 6.35
C LEU A 382 18.50 -13.46 4.98
N SER A 383 17.70 -13.60 3.92
CA SER A 383 18.09 -13.16 2.58
C SER A 383 18.21 -11.63 2.45
N GLY A 384 17.43 -10.88 3.24
CA GLY A 384 17.48 -9.42 3.31
C GLY A 384 18.72 -8.94 4.05
N MET A 385 18.98 -9.50 5.24
CA MET A 385 20.19 -9.24 6.03
C MET A 385 21.47 -9.57 5.26
N ARG A 386 21.56 -10.77 4.67
CA ARG A 386 22.76 -11.17 3.91
C ARG A 386 23.03 -10.19 2.78
N ARG A 387 21.99 -9.82 2.02
CA ARG A 387 22.11 -8.85 0.95
C ARG A 387 22.55 -7.48 1.47
N GLU A 388 21.96 -6.99 2.55
CA GLU A 388 22.35 -5.70 3.13
C GLU A 388 23.81 -5.72 3.63
N VAL A 389 24.26 -6.80 4.28
CA VAL A 389 25.67 -6.96 4.67
C VAL A 389 26.57 -6.97 3.44
N ASP A 390 26.29 -7.81 2.44
CA ASP A 390 27.12 -7.94 1.23
C ASP A 390 27.23 -6.62 0.45
N LEU A 391 26.16 -5.81 0.46
CA LEU A 391 26.12 -4.50 -0.20
C LEU A 391 26.81 -3.42 0.62
N VAL A 392 26.32 -3.19 1.84
CA VAL A 392 26.69 -2.02 2.65
C VAL A 392 28.09 -2.15 3.21
N ALA A 393 28.60 -3.37 3.44
CA ALA A 393 29.99 -3.61 3.86
C ALA A 393 31.02 -2.97 2.92
N GLN A 394 30.67 -2.79 1.64
CA GLN A 394 31.57 -2.26 0.61
C GLN A 394 31.36 -0.75 0.37
N LEU A 395 30.38 -0.12 1.02
CA LEU A 395 30.04 1.28 0.81
C LEU A 395 30.74 2.16 1.84
N GLN A 396 31.48 3.16 1.36
CA GLN A 396 32.12 4.16 2.19
C GLN A 396 31.93 5.52 1.56
N HIS A 397 31.03 6.31 2.14
CA HIS A 397 30.74 7.65 1.68
C HIS A 397 30.14 8.48 2.82
N ILE A 398 30.46 9.78 2.88
CA ILE A 398 30.02 10.68 3.96
C ILE A 398 28.48 10.76 4.08
N ASN A 399 27.78 10.64 2.95
CA ASN A 399 26.31 10.69 2.87
C ASN A 399 25.61 9.33 2.87
N LEU A 400 26.28 8.24 3.27
CA LEU A 400 25.66 6.94 3.48
C LEU A 400 25.90 6.50 4.93
N VAL A 401 24.94 5.78 5.51
CA VAL A 401 25.12 5.19 6.85
C VAL A 401 26.17 4.09 6.79
N LYS A 402 27.13 4.14 7.71
CA LYS A 402 28.19 3.17 7.84
C LYS A 402 27.73 1.95 8.64
N LEU A 403 27.82 0.78 8.03
CA LEU A 403 27.69 -0.51 8.72
C LEU A 403 29.02 -0.83 9.43
N PHE A 404 28.95 -1.04 10.74
CA PHE A 404 30.09 -1.51 11.54
C PHE A 404 30.19 -3.02 11.61
N GLY A 405 29.05 -3.72 11.52
CA GLY A 405 29.06 -5.17 11.55
C GLY A 405 27.68 -5.79 11.63
N TYR A 406 27.66 -7.10 11.80
CA TYR A 406 26.44 -7.88 11.98
C TYR A 406 26.67 -9.00 12.99
N CYS A 407 25.60 -9.55 13.55
CA CYS A 407 25.65 -10.73 14.40
C CYS A 407 24.55 -11.70 13.99
N VAL A 408 24.94 -12.93 13.69
CA VAL A 408 24.03 -14.07 13.54
C VAL A 408 24.44 -15.13 14.56
N GLN A 409 23.56 -15.39 15.54
CA GLN A 409 23.74 -16.43 16.53
C GLN A 409 22.38 -17.02 16.93
N ASN A 410 22.19 -18.32 16.75
CA ASN A 410 20.91 -19.00 16.98
C ASN A 410 19.76 -18.33 16.19
N LYS A 411 18.78 -17.74 16.90
CA LYS A 411 17.65 -16.99 16.34
C LYS A 411 17.90 -15.48 16.29
N GLU A 412 19.03 -15.01 16.80
CA GLU A 412 19.37 -13.60 16.85
C GLU A 412 20.06 -13.18 15.55
N GLN A 413 19.51 -12.13 14.96
CA GLN A 413 19.99 -11.50 13.74
C GLN A 413 20.06 -10.00 14.00
N LEU A 414 21.26 -9.45 14.06
CA LEU A 414 21.52 -8.06 14.40
C LEU A 414 22.34 -7.38 13.29
N LEU A 415 21.95 -6.16 12.93
CA LEU A 415 22.75 -5.25 12.10
C LEU A 415 23.23 -4.09 12.96
N VAL A 416 24.51 -3.73 12.84
CA VAL A 416 25.17 -2.75 13.69
C VAL A 416 25.70 -1.61 12.83
N TYR A 417 25.15 -0.42 13.02
CA TYR A 417 25.54 0.78 12.28
C TYR A 417 26.12 1.84 13.23
N GLU A 418 26.71 2.88 12.65
CA GLU A 418 26.99 4.11 13.39
C GLU A 418 25.70 4.68 14.01
N TYR A 419 25.80 5.17 15.25
CA TYR A 419 24.71 5.89 15.89
C TYR A 419 24.64 7.33 15.37
N LEU A 420 23.42 7.78 15.05
CA LEU A 420 23.14 9.12 14.53
C LEU A 420 22.12 9.80 15.46
N PRO A 421 22.50 10.84 16.22
CA PRO A 421 21.65 11.37 17.28
C PRO A 421 20.54 12.31 16.80
N ASN A 422 20.63 12.84 15.59
CA ASN A 422 19.64 13.78 15.06
C ASN A 422 18.49 13.06 14.32
N ALA A 423 18.24 11.78 14.58
CA ALA A 423 17.11 11.02 14.05
C ALA A 423 16.97 11.09 12.51
N SER A 424 15.77 10.84 11.99
CA SER A 424 15.46 10.89 10.57
C SER A 424 14.96 12.27 10.12
N LEU A 425 15.15 12.58 8.84
CA LEU A 425 14.74 13.84 8.23
C LEU A 425 13.22 14.06 8.33
N ASP A 426 12.40 13.01 8.28
CA ASP A 426 10.94 13.15 8.39
C ASP A 426 10.49 13.64 9.77
N GLU A 427 11.21 13.27 10.85
CA GLU A 427 10.97 13.83 12.17
C GLU A 427 11.24 15.34 12.17
N HIS A 428 12.33 15.79 11.55
CA HIS A 428 12.63 17.22 11.46
C HIS A 428 11.76 18.00 10.47
N LEU A 429 11.14 17.37 9.48
CA LEU A 429 10.25 18.08 8.55
C LEU A 429 8.82 18.20 9.07
N PHE A 430 8.34 17.18 9.78
CA PHE A 430 6.91 17.03 10.08
C PHE A 430 6.56 17.13 11.56
N ASP A 431 7.52 17.00 12.48
CA ASP A 431 7.31 17.34 13.89
C ASP A 431 7.49 18.84 14.09
N SER A 432 6.47 19.50 14.65
CA SER A 432 6.47 20.96 14.81
C SER A 432 7.59 21.47 15.72
N ALA A 433 8.00 20.70 16.74
CA ALA A 433 9.05 21.10 17.66
C ALA A 433 10.46 20.91 17.05
N MET A 434 10.64 19.91 16.18
CA MET A 434 11.92 19.68 15.50
C MET A 434 12.09 20.55 14.26
N ARG A 435 11.00 20.94 13.58
CA ARG A 435 11.00 21.75 12.35
C ARG A 435 11.75 23.07 12.47
N GLU A 436 11.72 23.70 13.63
CA GLU A 436 12.45 24.94 13.91
C GLU A 436 13.99 24.77 13.85
N LYS A 437 14.50 23.53 13.99
CA LYS A 437 15.94 23.26 13.92
C LYS A 437 16.47 23.23 12.48
N LEU A 438 15.58 23.10 11.48
CA LEU A 438 15.89 23.03 10.05
C LEU A 438 15.64 24.37 9.34
N ASP A 439 16.59 25.29 9.47
CA ASP A 439 16.71 26.46 8.60
C ASP A 439 16.97 26.07 7.14
N TRP A 440 16.81 27.04 6.22
CA TRP A 440 17.00 26.80 4.80
C TRP A 440 18.40 26.31 4.44
N LYS A 441 19.44 26.84 5.09
CA LYS A 441 20.84 26.46 4.81
C LYS A 441 21.07 24.98 5.10
N LYS A 442 20.51 24.47 6.21
CA LYS A 442 20.55 23.03 6.55
C LYS A 442 19.75 22.21 5.55
N ARG A 443 18.52 22.63 5.21
CA ARG A 443 17.68 21.95 4.20
C ARG A 443 18.37 21.85 2.85
N HIS A 444 19.00 22.93 2.39
CA HIS A 444 19.78 22.96 1.15
C HIS A 444 21.00 22.03 1.23
N THR A 445 21.70 22.01 2.38
CA THR A 445 22.80 21.06 2.63
C THR A 445 22.33 19.61 2.57
N ILE A 446 21.14 19.33 3.10
CA ILE A 446 20.51 18.01 3.08
C ILE A 446 20.18 17.60 1.64
N ILE A 447 19.54 18.48 0.86
CA ILE A 447 19.22 18.24 -0.56
C ILE A 447 20.48 17.86 -1.35
N LYS A 448 21.58 18.62 -1.17
CA LYS A 448 22.86 18.34 -1.84
C LYS A 448 23.51 17.05 -1.35
N GLY A 449 23.48 16.78 -0.04
CA GLY A 449 24.09 15.59 0.55
C GLY A 449 23.41 14.31 0.10
N ILE A 450 22.08 14.28 0.03
CA ILE A 450 21.33 13.12 -0.49
C ILE A 450 21.71 12.87 -1.94
N ALA A 451 21.76 13.91 -2.77
CA ALA A 451 22.18 13.79 -4.15
C ALA A 451 23.57 13.15 -4.26
N ARG A 452 24.56 13.65 -3.48
CA ARG A 452 25.94 13.12 -3.44
C ARG A 452 25.95 11.63 -3.10
N GLY A 453 25.16 11.20 -2.12
CA GLY A 453 25.00 9.79 -1.77
C GLY A 453 24.47 8.94 -2.93
N LEU A 454 23.45 9.41 -3.63
CA LEU A 454 22.88 8.69 -4.78
C LEU A 454 23.85 8.57 -5.96
N VAL A 455 24.57 9.65 -6.29
CA VAL A 455 25.59 9.61 -7.35
C VAL A 455 26.69 8.62 -7.02
N TYR A 456 27.11 8.57 -5.75
CA TYR A 456 28.05 7.53 -5.32
C TYR A 456 27.47 6.12 -5.55
N LEU A 457 26.23 5.85 -5.14
CA LEU A 457 25.60 4.54 -5.33
C LEU A 457 25.45 4.14 -6.81
N HIS A 458 25.11 5.10 -7.67
CA HIS A 458 24.79 4.85 -9.07
C HIS A 458 26.03 4.79 -9.97
N ASN A 459 27.04 5.62 -9.71
CA ASN A 459 28.14 5.87 -10.65
C ASN A 459 29.54 5.56 -10.08
N HIS A 460 29.80 5.88 -8.81
CA HIS A 460 31.17 5.82 -8.26
C HIS A 460 31.44 4.64 -7.32
N SER A 461 30.41 3.89 -6.96
CA SER A 461 30.53 2.60 -6.30
C SER A 461 31.17 1.56 -7.23
N ARG A 462 31.78 0.54 -6.63
CA ARG A 462 32.40 -0.57 -7.38
C ARG A 462 31.37 -1.28 -8.28
N LEU A 463 30.13 -1.39 -7.81
CA LEU A 463 29.00 -1.97 -8.50
C LEU A 463 27.82 -0.99 -8.43
N LYS A 464 27.11 -0.79 -9.54
CA LYS A 464 25.91 0.08 -9.60
C LYS A 464 24.84 -0.45 -8.65
N ILE A 465 24.42 0.38 -7.71
CA ILE A 465 23.40 0.04 -6.69
C ILE A 465 22.19 0.92 -6.88
N ILE A 466 21.00 0.31 -6.94
CA ILE A 466 19.72 1.02 -6.92
C ILE A 466 19.07 0.80 -5.55
N HIS A 467 18.73 1.88 -4.86
CA HIS A 467 18.21 1.88 -3.48
C HIS A 467 16.77 1.34 -3.39
N ARG A 468 15.88 1.78 -4.30
CA ARG A 468 14.46 1.40 -4.42
C ARG A 468 13.51 1.84 -3.30
N ASP A 469 14.03 2.35 -2.19
CA ASP A 469 13.21 2.82 -1.06
C ASP A 469 13.71 4.13 -0.45
N LEU A 470 14.12 5.08 -1.29
CA LEU A 470 14.55 6.39 -0.83
C LEU A 470 13.32 7.22 -0.43
N ASN A 471 13.33 7.78 0.78
CA ASN A 471 12.29 8.67 1.31
C ASN A 471 12.85 9.44 2.52
N ALA A 472 12.14 10.46 3.03
CA ALA A 472 12.62 11.27 4.15
C ALA A 472 12.88 10.48 5.45
N LYS A 473 12.12 9.41 5.71
CA LYS A 473 12.35 8.54 6.88
C LYS A 473 13.66 7.77 6.79
N ASN A 474 14.09 7.42 5.58
CA ASN A 474 15.33 6.69 5.32
C ASN A 474 16.55 7.61 5.15
N ILE A 475 16.41 8.92 5.41
CA ILE A 475 17.53 9.85 5.53
C ILE A 475 17.77 10.14 7.01
N LEU A 476 18.88 9.66 7.56
CA LEU A 476 19.28 9.95 8.93
C LEU A 476 20.23 11.15 8.98
N LEU A 477 20.26 11.86 10.11
CA LEU A 477 21.08 13.06 10.28
C LEU A 477 22.16 12.83 11.35
N ASP A 478 23.40 13.13 11.00
CA ASP A 478 24.53 13.08 11.95
C ASP A 478 24.57 14.31 12.87
N ASP A 479 25.56 14.37 13.77
CA ASP A 479 25.78 15.45 14.74
C ASP A 479 25.80 16.84 14.11
N ASN A 480 26.22 16.94 12.85
CA ASN A 480 26.37 18.18 12.09
C ASN A 480 25.19 18.43 11.12
N MET A 481 24.10 17.68 11.25
CA MET A 481 22.93 17.72 10.36
C MET A 481 23.26 17.34 8.90
N ILE A 482 24.33 16.57 8.69
CA ILE A 482 24.67 16.03 7.37
C ILE A 482 23.82 14.78 7.11
N PRO A 483 23.17 14.68 5.93
CA PRO A 483 22.30 13.55 5.63
C PRO A 483 23.10 12.29 5.32
N LYS A 484 22.60 11.16 5.81
CA LYS A 484 23.09 9.80 5.55
C LYS A 484 21.94 8.91 5.07
N ILE A 485 22.05 8.39 3.85
CA ILE A 485 21.08 7.45 3.28
C ILE A 485 21.20 6.11 4.01
N SER A 486 20.05 5.57 4.44
CA SER A 486 19.92 4.36 5.26
C SER A 486 18.87 3.39 4.68
N ASP A 487 18.75 2.20 5.28
CA ASP A 487 17.81 1.12 4.89
C ASP A 487 18.03 0.59 3.46
N PHE A 488 19.09 -0.21 3.29
CA PHE A 488 19.44 -0.84 2.02
C PHE A 488 18.77 -2.21 1.83
N GLY A 489 17.78 -2.56 2.65
CA GLY A 489 17.17 -3.90 2.62
C GLY A 489 16.48 -4.25 1.28
N LEU A 490 16.09 -3.24 0.51
CA LEU A 490 15.51 -3.38 -0.83
C LEU A 490 16.49 -3.12 -1.98
N ALA A 491 17.73 -2.73 -1.67
CA ALA A 491 18.71 -2.34 -2.66
C ALA A 491 19.12 -3.52 -3.57
N LYS A 492 19.50 -3.20 -4.81
CA LYS A 492 19.89 -4.18 -5.84
C LYS A 492 21.17 -3.78 -6.55
N LEU A 493 22.03 -4.78 -6.79
CA LEU A 493 23.18 -4.68 -7.68
C LEU A 493 22.74 -4.83 -9.12
N VAL A 494 23.31 -4.00 -9.97
CA VAL A 494 23.03 -3.97 -11.40
C VAL A 494 24.35 -4.01 -12.16
N GLY A 495 24.41 -4.79 -13.24
CA GLY A 495 25.58 -4.78 -14.12
C GLY A 495 25.79 -3.37 -14.69
N ARG A 496 27.05 -2.94 -14.90
CA ARG A 496 27.31 -1.58 -15.43
C ARG A 496 26.62 -1.32 -16.78
N SER A 497 26.53 -2.35 -17.62
CA SER A 497 25.87 -2.33 -18.94
C SER A 497 24.34 -2.40 -18.89
N GLU A 498 23.74 -2.78 -17.76
CA GLU A 498 22.29 -2.88 -17.63
C GLU A 498 21.71 -1.51 -17.27
N SER A 499 20.76 -1.06 -18.09
CA SER A 499 20.10 0.25 -17.95
C SER A 499 18.80 0.15 -17.15
N GLN A 500 18.13 -1.00 -17.17
CA GLN A 500 16.82 -1.21 -16.54
C GLN A 500 16.65 -2.69 -16.19
N LEU A 501 16.07 -2.96 -15.02
CA LEU A 501 15.76 -4.30 -14.54
C LEU A 501 14.27 -4.44 -14.27
N ASN A 502 13.78 -5.68 -14.28
CA ASN A 502 12.41 -6.02 -13.93
C ASN A 502 12.37 -6.88 -12.67
N THR A 503 11.29 -6.77 -11.90
CA THR A 503 11.03 -7.66 -10.78
C THR A 503 9.55 -7.95 -10.65
N LYS A 504 9.23 -9.20 -10.29
CA LYS A 504 7.87 -9.60 -9.94
C LYS A 504 7.46 -9.15 -8.53
N LEU A 505 8.44 -8.80 -7.68
CA LEU A 505 8.22 -8.35 -6.30
C LEU A 505 8.51 -6.85 -6.20
N ILE A 506 7.45 -6.05 -6.33
CA ILE A 506 7.47 -4.61 -6.11
C ILE A 506 7.43 -4.35 -4.60
N ALA A 507 8.39 -3.59 -4.11
CA ALA A 507 8.55 -3.26 -2.70
C ALA A 507 9.18 -1.87 -2.54
N GLY A 508 8.66 -1.04 -1.65
CA GLY A 508 9.13 0.32 -1.44
C GLY A 508 8.06 1.16 -0.76
N THR A 509 8.35 2.43 -0.52
CA THR A 509 7.43 3.36 0.14
C THR A 509 6.52 4.03 -0.89
N PHE A 510 5.21 3.86 -0.71
CA PHE A 510 4.19 4.45 -1.59
C PHE A 510 4.30 5.98 -1.63
N GLY A 511 4.07 6.56 -2.81
CA GLY A 511 4.27 7.99 -3.07
C GLY A 511 5.72 8.38 -3.44
N TYR A 512 6.71 7.52 -3.17
CA TYR A 512 8.11 7.72 -3.58
C TYR A 512 8.55 6.75 -4.67
N MET A 513 7.79 5.69 -4.93
CA MET A 513 8.08 4.77 -6.04
C MET A 513 7.76 5.43 -7.37
N SER A 514 8.68 5.32 -8.34
CA SER A 514 8.40 5.81 -9.69
C SER A 514 7.24 5.04 -10.33
N PRO A 515 6.44 5.68 -11.21
CA PRO A 515 5.25 5.06 -11.79
C PRO A 515 5.56 3.75 -12.55
N GLU A 516 6.65 3.70 -13.29
CA GLU A 516 7.08 2.50 -14.03
C GLU A 516 7.51 1.36 -13.09
N TYR A 517 8.09 1.68 -11.93
CA TYR A 517 8.43 0.70 -10.92
C TYR A 517 7.18 0.19 -10.19
N ALA A 518 6.29 1.10 -9.79
CA ALA A 518 5.05 0.77 -9.09
C ALA A 518 4.07 -0.01 -9.97
N THR A 519 4.01 0.26 -11.28
CA THR A 519 3.01 -0.34 -12.17
C THR A 519 3.51 -1.63 -12.82
N ARG A 520 4.79 -1.68 -13.21
CA ARG A 520 5.34 -2.76 -14.04
C ARG A 520 6.50 -3.51 -13.39
N GLY A 521 6.94 -3.10 -12.20
CA GLY A 521 8.12 -3.67 -11.54
C GLY A 521 9.43 -3.33 -12.24
N HIS A 522 9.43 -2.31 -13.10
CA HIS A 522 10.63 -1.84 -13.78
C HIS A 522 11.39 -0.85 -12.90
N PHE A 523 12.61 -1.19 -12.50
CA PHE A 523 13.44 -0.30 -11.72
C PHE A 523 14.77 -0.02 -12.41
N SER A 524 15.24 1.20 -12.23
CA SER A 524 16.54 1.66 -12.71
C SER A 524 17.06 2.73 -11.74
N THR A 525 18.23 3.30 -12.05
CA THR A 525 18.72 4.50 -11.36
C THR A 525 17.70 5.65 -11.42
N LYS A 526 16.83 5.68 -12.44
CA LYS A 526 15.74 6.67 -12.54
C LYS A 526 14.63 6.50 -11.51
N SER A 527 14.44 5.30 -10.99
CA SER A 527 13.46 5.07 -9.93
C SER A 527 13.88 5.80 -8.65
N ASP A 528 15.17 5.77 -8.30
CA ASP A 528 15.71 6.52 -7.17
C ASP A 528 15.73 8.04 -7.43
N VAL A 529 15.95 8.46 -8.69
CA VAL A 529 15.86 9.88 -9.09
C VAL A 529 14.46 10.44 -8.83
N PHE A 530 13.42 9.67 -9.19
CA PHE A 530 12.04 10.04 -8.92
C PHE A 530 11.80 10.19 -7.42
N SER A 531 12.23 9.20 -6.62
CA SER A 531 12.13 9.24 -5.16
C SER A 531 12.85 10.47 -4.58
N TYR A 532 14.01 10.81 -5.12
CA TYR A 532 14.76 12.01 -4.73
C TYR A 532 13.99 13.28 -5.02
N GLY A 533 13.37 13.40 -6.19
CA GLY A 533 12.49 14.54 -6.53
C GLY A 533 11.39 14.74 -5.49
N MET A 534 10.72 13.65 -5.09
CA MET A 534 9.70 13.70 -4.03
C MET A 534 10.27 14.18 -2.69
N VAL A 535 11.45 13.69 -2.28
CA VAL A 535 12.11 14.15 -1.04
C VAL A 535 12.48 15.63 -1.11
N VAL A 536 12.94 16.13 -2.27
CA VAL A 536 13.21 17.57 -2.46
C VAL A 536 11.95 18.41 -2.25
N LEU A 537 10.81 17.98 -2.81
CA LEU A 537 9.54 18.66 -2.60
C LEU A 537 9.12 18.67 -1.12
N GLU A 538 9.32 17.56 -0.40
CA GLU A 538 9.03 17.50 1.04
C GLU A 538 9.93 18.44 1.85
N VAL A 539 11.22 18.53 1.51
CA VAL A 539 12.16 19.43 2.18
C VAL A 539 11.79 20.90 1.96
N ILE A 540 11.39 21.28 0.75
CA ILE A 540 11.01 22.67 0.43
C ILE A 540 9.69 23.04 1.11
N THR A 541 8.70 22.15 1.03
CA THR A 541 7.33 22.46 1.49
C THR A 541 7.13 22.24 2.98
N GLY A 542 7.94 21.39 3.62
CA GLY A 542 7.69 20.91 4.98
C GLY A 542 6.37 20.15 5.10
N ARG A 543 5.82 19.65 3.98
CA ARG A 543 4.55 18.93 3.90
C ARG A 543 4.82 17.47 3.55
N ARG A 544 4.12 16.57 4.22
CA ARG A 544 4.29 15.14 4.01
C ARG A 544 3.61 14.76 2.70
N ASN A 545 4.26 13.94 1.88
CA ASN A 545 3.68 13.50 0.61
C ASN A 545 2.28 12.86 0.77
N CYS A 546 2.03 12.17 1.89
CA CYS A 546 0.73 11.58 2.19
C CYS A 546 -0.31 12.52 2.84
N SER A 547 0.03 13.78 3.19
CA SER A 547 -0.93 14.71 3.82
C SER A 547 -1.92 15.33 2.83
N PHE A 548 -1.72 15.16 1.52
CA PHE A 548 -2.61 15.77 0.51
C PHE A 548 -3.89 14.95 0.23
N VAL A 549 -4.07 13.85 0.95
CA VAL A 549 -5.35 13.13 1.05
C VAL A 549 -6.43 13.97 1.79
N GLN A 550 -6.05 15.04 2.49
CA GLN A 550 -6.91 15.79 3.42
C GLN A 550 -7.74 16.94 2.80
N PHE A 551 -7.58 17.27 1.51
CA PHE A 551 -8.11 18.52 0.95
C PHE A 551 -9.19 18.39 -0.13
N GLY A 552 -9.96 17.30 -0.17
CA GLY A 552 -11.20 17.20 -0.97
C GLY A 552 -11.03 17.14 -2.49
N ASP A 553 -9.97 17.74 -3.03
CA ASP A 553 -9.46 17.56 -4.38
C ASP A 553 -8.24 16.64 -4.33
N SER A 554 -8.24 15.61 -5.17
CA SER A 554 -7.29 14.49 -5.23
C SER A 554 -5.88 14.86 -5.71
N LEU A 555 -5.31 15.92 -5.15
CA LEU A 555 -3.95 16.33 -5.44
C LEU A 555 -2.98 15.55 -4.55
N ASN A 556 -1.95 14.92 -5.13
CA ASN A 556 -0.79 14.50 -4.35
C ASN A 556 0.18 15.71 -4.21
N LEU A 557 1.20 15.63 -3.34
CA LEU A 557 2.16 16.74 -3.12
C LEU A 557 2.74 17.27 -4.44
N GLN A 558 3.08 16.36 -5.35
CA GLN A 558 3.64 16.71 -6.65
C GLN A 558 2.66 17.54 -7.48
N THR A 559 1.39 17.12 -7.59
CA THR A 559 0.36 17.85 -8.35
C THR A 559 0.08 19.21 -7.71
N TYR A 560 0.02 19.29 -6.37
CA TYR A 560 -0.16 20.57 -5.66
C TYR A 560 0.96 21.55 -5.99
N VAL A 561 2.22 21.10 -5.87
CA VAL A 561 3.38 21.92 -6.18
C VAL A 561 3.38 22.32 -7.66
N TRP A 562 3.05 21.39 -8.56
CA TRP A 562 2.99 21.66 -9.99
C TRP A 562 1.95 22.74 -10.33
N GLN A 563 0.75 22.68 -9.74
CA GLN A 563 -0.29 23.67 -9.98
C GLN A 563 0.13 25.06 -9.50
N LYS A 564 0.65 25.18 -8.28
CA LYS A 564 1.13 26.45 -7.73
C LYS A 564 2.30 26.99 -8.54
N TRP A 565 3.25 26.14 -8.91
CA TRP A 565 4.36 26.51 -9.77
C TRP A 565 3.90 27.04 -11.14
N ASN A 566 3.01 26.31 -11.82
CA ASN A 566 2.51 26.67 -13.14
C ASN A 566 1.60 27.91 -13.10
N GLY A 567 0.94 28.17 -11.96
CA GLY A 567 0.14 29.38 -11.70
C GLY A 567 0.97 30.62 -11.37
N GLY A 568 2.30 30.51 -11.25
CA GLY A 568 3.17 31.62 -10.81
C GLY A 568 3.18 31.85 -9.30
N GLU A 569 2.56 30.96 -8.52
CA GLU A 569 2.42 30.99 -7.06
C GLU A 569 3.43 30.02 -6.39
N GLY A 570 4.58 29.78 -7.03
CA GLY A 570 5.60 28.83 -6.54
C GLY A 570 6.12 29.16 -5.14
N GLU A 571 6.14 30.43 -4.75
CA GLU A 571 6.56 30.86 -3.41
C GLU A 571 5.61 30.37 -2.31
N GLU A 572 4.33 30.17 -2.62
CA GLU A 572 3.32 29.72 -1.65
C GLU A 572 3.49 28.27 -1.22
N VAL A 573 4.25 27.48 -1.98
CA VAL A 573 4.54 26.10 -1.61
C VAL A 573 5.65 25.99 -0.58
N ILE A 574 6.44 27.06 -0.40
CA ILE A 574 7.58 27.08 0.50
C ILE A 574 7.06 27.02 1.94
N ASP A 575 7.72 26.21 2.75
CA ASP A 575 7.43 26.08 4.18
C ASP A 575 7.34 27.45 4.87
N GLU A 576 6.20 27.73 5.50
CA GLU A 576 5.97 29.00 6.20
C GLU A 576 6.99 29.24 7.33
N GLY A 577 7.51 28.18 7.94
CA GLY A 577 8.56 28.25 8.96
C GLY A 577 9.92 28.72 8.43
N LEU A 578 10.08 28.82 7.10
CA LEU A 578 11.29 29.35 6.46
C LEU A 578 11.17 30.83 6.07
N ARG A 579 10.01 31.47 6.23
CA ARG A 579 9.79 32.86 5.77
C ARG A 579 10.90 33.80 6.27
N GLY A 580 11.55 34.49 5.32
CA GLY A 580 12.64 35.43 5.59
C GLY A 580 14.02 34.81 5.86
N GLN A 581 14.17 33.48 5.76
CA GLN A 581 15.44 32.77 6.04
C GLN A 581 16.11 32.16 4.80
N TYR A 582 15.65 32.51 3.59
CA TYR A 582 16.16 31.96 2.34
C TYR A 582 16.33 33.01 1.25
N GLN A 583 17.23 32.74 0.32
CA GLN A 583 17.28 33.47 -0.94
C GLN A 583 16.30 32.81 -1.91
N MET A 584 15.35 33.58 -2.43
CA MET A 584 14.28 33.04 -3.28
C MET A 584 14.85 32.26 -4.47
N GLU A 585 15.91 32.77 -5.10
CA GLU A 585 16.57 32.11 -6.23
C GLU A 585 17.06 30.70 -5.90
N GLU A 586 17.62 30.46 -4.71
CA GLU A 586 18.08 29.13 -4.30
C GLU A 586 16.90 28.15 -4.13
N VAL A 587 15.80 28.59 -3.52
CA VAL A 587 14.61 27.75 -3.32
C VAL A 587 13.97 27.42 -4.66
N MET A 588 13.81 28.43 -5.52
CA MET A 588 13.23 28.27 -6.85
C MET A 588 14.10 27.38 -7.73
N ARG A 589 15.44 27.43 -7.63
CA ARG A 589 16.33 26.47 -8.29
C ARG A 589 16.06 25.04 -7.79
N CYS A 590 15.98 24.82 -6.47
CA CYS A 590 15.68 23.50 -5.92
C CYS A 590 14.30 22.99 -6.37
N LEU A 591 13.31 23.88 -6.48
CA LEU A 591 11.95 23.55 -6.94
C LEU A 591 11.93 23.19 -8.44
N ASN A 592 12.65 23.96 -9.25
CA ASN A 592 12.88 23.70 -10.68
C ASN A 592 13.61 22.39 -10.96
N ILE A 593 14.37 21.89 -9.99
CA ILE A 593 15.00 20.57 -10.05
C ILE A 593 14.03 19.50 -9.53
N GLY A 594 13.50 19.64 -8.31
CA GLY A 594 12.69 18.61 -7.67
C GLY A 594 11.43 18.23 -8.46
N LEU A 595 10.74 19.23 -9.03
CA LEU A 595 9.47 19.04 -9.70
C LEU A 595 9.59 18.19 -10.99
N PRO A 596 10.48 18.48 -11.96
CA PRO A 596 10.70 17.59 -13.10
C PRO A 596 11.10 16.16 -12.69
N LEU A 597 11.98 16.00 -11.70
CA LEU A 597 12.42 14.68 -11.24
C LEU A 597 11.26 13.84 -10.70
N SER A 598 10.35 14.46 -9.97
CA SER A 598 9.15 13.84 -9.43
C SER A 598 8.04 13.55 -10.44
N SER A 599 8.18 13.94 -11.72
CA SER A 599 7.13 13.76 -12.74
C SER A 599 7.30 12.56 -13.66
N GLY A 600 8.37 11.78 -13.48
CA GLY A 600 8.62 10.56 -14.28
C GLY A 600 9.00 10.81 -15.74
N TYR A 601 8.99 12.07 -16.20
CA TYR A 601 9.40 12.45 -17.56
C TYR A 601 10.85 12.94 -17.55
N SER A 602 11.80 12.01 -17.75
CA SER A 602 13.05 12.41 -18.40
C SER A 602 13.58 11.28 -19.27
N GLY A 603 13.49 11.45 -20.58
CA GLY A 603 14.25 10.69 -21.58
C GLY A 603 15.77 10.90 -21.51
N ARG A 604 16.28 11.53 -20.43
CA ARG A 604 17.70 11.70 -20.12
C ARG A 604 18.19 10.49 -19.31
N THR A 605 19.49 10.19 -19.23
CA THR A 605 20.02 9.16 -18.32
C THR A 605 20.13 9.72 -16.89
N ALA A 606 20.21 8.87 -15.85
CA ALA A 606 20.40 9.36 -14.47
C ALA A 606 21.69 10.19 -14.36
N GLU A 607 22.70 9.84 -15.15
CA GLU A 607 23.98 10.54 -15.26
C GLU A 607 23.83 11.98 -15.76
N HIS A 608 23.02 12.23 -16.79
CA HIS A 608 22.73 13.60 -17.24
C HIS A 608 21.87 14.36 -16.23
N VAL A 609 20.90 13.68 -15.61
CA VAL A 609 20.03 14.29 -14.61
C VAL A 609 20.82 14.74 -13.37
N TYR A 610 21.74 13.90 -12.88
CA TYR A 610 22.62 14.28 -11.80
C TYR A 610 23.68 15.27 -12.25
N SER A 611 24.23 15.17 -13.46
CA SER A 611 25.17 16.18 -13.95
C SER A 611 24.50 17.57 -14.00
N ASP A 612 23.31 17.68 -14.56
CA ASP A 612 22.56 18.95 -14.65
C ASP A 612 22.17 19.45 -13.25
N ALA A 613 21.54 18.59 -12.42
CA ALA A 613 21.13 18.97 -11.06
C ALA A 613 22.34 19.32 -10.16
N PHE A 614 23.47 18.62 -10.29
CA PHE A 614 24.66 18.93 -9.50
C PHE A 614 25.44 20.12 -10.03
N LEU A 615 25.49 20.35 -11.34
CA LEU A 615 26.11 21.56 -11.90
C LEU A 615 25.30 22.79 -11.48
N GLU A 616 23.97 22.71 -11.50
CA GLU A 616 23.09 23.79 -11.04
C GLU A 616 23.10 24.00 -9.52
N LEU A 617 23.28 22.94 -8.73
CA LEU A 617 23.42 23.04 -7.26
C LEU A 617 24.86 23.31 -6.78
N ARG A 618 25.85 23.39 -7.67
CA ARG A 618 27.26 23.66 -7.30
C ARG A 618 27.60 25.15 -7.30
N HIS A 619 26.87 25.95 -8.08
CA HIS A 619 26.89 27.42 -8.09
C HIS A 619 25.70 27.98 -7.30
#